data_AF-A0A6V8LCZ9-F1
#
_entry.id   AF-A0A6V8LCZ9-F1
#
_cell.length_a   1.000
_cell.length_b   1.000
_cell.length_c   1.000
_cell.angle_alpha   90.00
_cell.angle_beta   90.00
_cell.angle_gamma   90.00
#
_symmetry.space_group_name_H-M   'P 1'
#
loop_
_entity.id
_entity.type
_entity.pdbx_description
1 polymer ?
#
loop_
_entity_poly.entity_id
_entity_poly.type
_entity_poly.pdbx_seq_one_letter_code
_entity_poly.pdbx_strand_id
1 'polypeptide(L)'
;MSRGGARRRAGDGDDLTVFLADIRAELAAAEAFPVLGPVWRDELRRMLDAMVREHDWKAEGAALPSFAEYLDNADNLGFSFVFAAHWLFTSPPPADADIARVRAASRAVQRVIRLLNDLATYERDVRWGDLNALLLGPTRKEVSQRAEALAAEARDLVRALRDSQPALANYLERQMDFCVGFYGVTDYWGAW
;
A
#
# COMPACT_ATOMS: atom_id res chain seq x y z
N MET A 1 36.03 5.19 -37.87
CA MET A 1 35.82 6.57 -37.39
C MET A 1 34.35 6.90 -37.62
N SER A 2 33.50 7.33 -36.68
CA SER A 2 33.50 7.37 -35.23
C SER A 2 32.00 7.32 -34.84
N ARG A 3 31.61 6.41 -33.94
CA ARG A 3 30.26 6.35 -33.38
C ARG A 3 30.12 7.53 -32.40
N GLY A 4 29.33 8.52 -32.77
CA GLY A 4 28.92 9.60 -31.86
C GLY A 4 27.86 9.09 -30.89
N GLY A 5 28.29 8.29 -29.90
CA GLY A 5 27.47 7.98 -28.74
C GLY A 5 27.22 9.26 -27.97
N ALA A 6 25.98 9.75 -28.01
CA ALA A 6 25.53 10.76 -27.06
C ALA A 6 25.59 10.11 -25.67
N ARG A 7 26.71 10.35 -24.97
CA ARG A 7 26.80 10.22 -23.52
C ARG A 7 25.68 11.07 -22.94
N ARG A 8 24.58 10.45 -22.50
CA ARG A 8 23.67 11.05 -21.52
C ARG A 8 24.54 11.49 -20.36
N ARG A 9 24.56 12.79 -20.09
CA ARG A 9 25.26 13.34 -18.92
C ARG A 9 24.54 12.81 -17.68
N ALA A 10 25.30 12.20 -16.79
CA ALA A 10 24.87 12.04 -15.40
C ALA A 10 24.88 13.44 -14.76
N GLY A 11 23.69 13.94 -14.43
CA GLY A 11 23.45 15.29 -13.91
C GLY A 11 22.05 15.72 -14.34
N ASP A 12 21.17 15.90 -13.35
CA ASP A 12 19.69 15.97 -13.41
C ASP A 12 19.04 14.57 -13.32
N GLY A 13 18.14 14.39 -12.33
CA GLY A 13 17.52 13.09 -12.01
C GLY A 13 16.80 12.47 -13.20
N ASP A 14 16.60 11.15 -13.18
CA ASP A 14 15.76 10.49 -14.17
C ASP A 14 14.31 11.02 -14.14
N ASP A 15 13.56 10.81 -15.23
CA ASP A 15 12.20 11.34 -15.40
C ASP A 15 11.26 10.94 -14.23
N LEU A 16 11.49 9.77 -13.62
CA LEU A 16 10.73 9.30 -12.46
C LEU A 16 11.06 10.09 -11.19
N THR A 17 12.33 10.40 -10.97
CA THR A 17 12.80 11.24 -9.86
C THR A 17 12.25 12.66 -9.99
N VAL A 18 12.18 13.20 -11.21
CA VAL A 18 11.55 14.50 -11.49
C VAL A 18 10.06 14.46 -11.18
N PHE A 19 9.33 13.46 -11.70
CA PHE A 19 7.90 13.31 -11.43
C PHE A 19 7.57 13.18 -9.93
N LEU A 20 8.38 12.42 -9.19
CA LEU A 20 8.22 12.29 -7.73
C LEU A 20 8.50 13.61 -7.00
N ALA A 21 9.48 14.39 -7.48
CA ALA A 21 9.77 15.71 -6.94
C ALA A 21 8.61 16.68 -7.16
N ASP A 22 7.95 16.62 -8.32
CA ASP A 22 6.78 17.43 -8.65
C ASP A 22 5.59 17.07 -7.75
N ILE A 23 5.27 15.78 -7.58
CA ILE A 23 4.24 15.33 -6.64
C ILE A 23 4.53 15.84 -5.22
N ARG A 24 5.78 15.73 -4.77
CA ARG A 24 6.18 16.23 -3.45
C ARG A 24 6.00 17.75 -3.37
N ALA A 25 6.30 18.50 -4.42
CA ALA A 25 6.15 19.94 -4.46
C ALA A 25 4.68 20.37 -4.39
N GLU A 26 3.79 19.65 -5.08
CA GLU A 26 2.34 19.86 -4.98
C GLU A 26 1.84 19.61 -3.55
N LEU A 27 2.25 18.50 -2.93
CA LEU A 27 1.90 18.20 -1.54
C LEU A 27 2.49 19.24 -0.56
N ALA A 28 3.66 19.80 -0.87
CA ALA A 28 4.31 20.82 -0.04
C ALA A 28 3.53 22.14 0.05
N ALA A 29 2.58 22.38 -0.85
CA ALA A 29 1.67 23.52 -0.77
C ALA A 29 0.55 23.34 0.26
N ALA A 30 0.32 22.12 0.77
CA ALA A 30 -0.73 21.86 1.76
C ALA A 30 -0.31 22.32 3.17
N GLU A 31 -1.27 22.85 3.92
CA GLU A 31 -1.06 23.35 5.29
C GLU A 31 -0.52 22.26 6.23
N ALA A 32 -0.95 21.01 6.06
CA ALA A 32 -0.52 19.89 6.89
C ALA A 32 0.88 19.35 6.55
N PHE A 33 1.52 19.82 5.47
CA PHE A 33 2.81 19.28 5.01
C PHE A 33 3.96 19.37 6.04
N PRO A 34 4.10 20.43 6.86
CA PRO A 34 5.15 20.47 7.89
C PRO A 34 5.07 19.30 8.88
N VAL A 35 3.87 18.80 9.16
CA VAL A 35 3.62 17.68 10.09
C VAL A 35 3.56 16.34 9.36
N LEU A 36 2.82 16.28 8.24
CA LEU A 36 2.54 15.04 7.51
C LEU A 36 3.51 14.73 6.38
N GLY A 37 4.32 15.69 5.93
CA GLY A 37 5.37 15.48 4.92
C GLY A 37 6.40 14.40 5.30
N PRO A 38 6.90 14.37 6.55
CA PRO A 38 7.71 13.26 7.05
C PRO A 38 6.96 11.92 7.05
N VAL A 39 5.68 11.90 7.41
CA VAL A 39 4.84 10.69 7.41
C VAL A 39 4.68 10.15 6.00
N TRP A 40 4.34 11.01 5.04
CA TRP A 40 4.22 10.66 3.62
C TRP A 40 5.50 10.03 3.07
N ARG A 41 6.66 10.63 3.37
CA ARG A 41 7.98 10.12 2.95
C ARG A 41 8.28 8.76 3.57
N ASP A 42 7.93 8.58 4.85
CA ASP A 42 8.12 7.31 5.53
C ASP A 42 7.26 6.19 4.94
N GLU A 43 6.00 6.47 4.60
CA GLU A 43 5.13 5.48 3.95
C GLU A 43 5.60 5.17 2.52
N LEU A 44 6.10 6.16 1.77
CA LEU A 44 6.71 5.93 0.44
C LEU A 44 7.91 4.99 0.55
N ARG A 45 8.83 5.26 1.50
CA ARG A 45 10.00 4.42 1.74
C ARG A 45 9.58 2.99 2.09
N ARG A 46 8.61 2.81 3.00
CA ARG A 46 8.11 1.48 3.39
C ARG A 46 7.56 0.70 2.20
N MET A 47 6.78 1.35 1.35
CA MET A 47 6.24 0.73 0.15
C MET A 47 7.36 0.26 -0.79
N LEU A 48 8.36 1.11 -1.05
CA LEU A 48 9.49 0.75 -1.90
C LEU A 48 10.35 -0.38 -1.30
N ASP A 49 10.67 -0.30 0.00
CA ASP A 49 11.41 -1.34 0.71
C ASP A 49 10.66 -2.69 0.66
N ALA A 50 9.33 -2.66 0.79
CA ALA A 50 8.49 -3.85 0.70
C ALA A 50 8.41 -4.43 -0.72
N MET A 51 8.36 -3.58 -1.74
CA MET A 51 8.46 -4.00 -3.15
C MET A 51 9.79 -4.68 -3.45
N VAL A 52 10.90 -4.12 -2.95
CA VAL A 52 12.23 -4.74 -3.07
C VAL A 52 12.26 -6.09 -2.37
N ARG A 53 11.76 -6.17 -1.14
CA ARG A 53 11.70 -7.42 -0.38
C ARG A 53 10.90 -8.51 -1.10
N GLU A 54 9.77 -8.17 -1.70
CA GLU A 54 8.97 -9.13 -2.45
C GLU A 54 9.62 -9.54 -3.77
N HIS A 55 10.34 -8.64 -4.42
CA HIS A 55 11.19 -8.97 -5.56
C HIS A 55 12.28 -9.98 -5.18
N ASP A 56 12.93 -9.80 -4.03
CA ASP A 56 13.97 -10.72 -3.54
C ASP A 56 13.41 -12.12 -3.25
N TRP A 57 12.18 -12.23 -2.74
CA TRP A 57 11.50 -13.52 -2.57
C TRP A 57 11.20 -14.25 -3.88
N LYS A 58 11.10 -13.51 -4.99
CA LYS A 58 10.86 -14.06 -6.32
C LYS A 58 12.15 -14.44 -7.07
N ALA A 59 13.32 -14.16 -6.49
CA ALA A 59 14.59 -14.53 -7.10
C ALA A 59 14.75 -16.06 -7.17
N GLU A 60 15.38 -16.55 -8.24
CA GLU A 60 15.60 -17.98 -8.44
C GLU A 60 16.40 -18.60 -7.28
N GLY A 61 15.89 -19.67 -6.70
CA GLY A 61 16.51 -20.36 -5.56
C GLY A 61 16.30 -19.67 -4.20
N ALA A 62 15.58 -18.55 -4.13
CA ALA A 62 15.19 -17.94 -2.87
C ALA A 62 14.19 -18.83 -2.11
N ALA A 63 14.29 -18.82 -0.78
CA ALA A 63 13.27 -19.43 0.06
C ALA A 63 12.02 -18.54 0.07
N LEU A 64 10.86 -19.14 -0.18
CA LEU A 64 9.58 -18.43 -0.08
C LEU A 64 9.33 -17.99 1.38
N PRO A 65 8.71 -16.82 1.59
CA PRO A 65 8.32 -16.39 2.92
C PRO A 65 7.22 -17.30 3.48
N SER A 66 7.12 -17.36 4.81
CA SER A 66 5.89 -17.83 5.44
C SER A 66 4.72 -16.89 5.11
N PHE A 67 3.49 -17.39 5.20
CA PHE A 67 2.29 -16.56 5.04
C PHE A 67 2.29 -15.33 5.97
N ALA A 68 2.78 -15.48 7.20
CA ALA A 68 2.87 -14.38 8.17
C ALA A 68 3.86 -13.30 7.71
N GLU A 69 5.07 -13.69 7.30
CA GLU A 69 6.08 -12.76 6.80
C GLU A 69 5.63 -12.04 5.53
N TYR A 70 4.95 -12.76 4.63
CA TYR A 70 4.36 -12.20 3.43
C TYR A 70 3.30 -11.14 3.75
N LEU A 71 2.40 -11.43 4.68
CA LEU A 71 1.36 -10.47 5.08
C LEU A 71 1.92 -9.27 5.85
N ASP A 72 3.00 -9.45 6.61
CA ASP A 72 3.69 -8.33 7.24
C ASP A 72 4.38 -7.40 6.23
N ASN A 73 4.63 -7.89 5.02
CA ASN A 73 5.12 -7.10 3.89
C ASN A 73 4.01 -6.46 3.03
N ALA A 74 2.79 -6.32 3.57
CA ALA A 74 1.65 -5.73 2.84
C ALA A 74 1.89 -4.27 2.37
N ASP A 75 2.93 -3.59 2.87
CA ASP A 75 3.34 -2.26 2.41
C ASP A 75 3.66 -2.23 0.91
N ASN A 76 4.00 -3.37 0.29
CA ASN A 76 4.19 -3.48 -1.16
C ASN A 76 2.96 -2.97 -1.95
N LEU A 77 1.75 -3.22 -1.44
CA LEU A 77 0.52 -2.84 -2.14
C LEU A 77 0.29 -1.31 -2.16
N GLY A 78 0.95 -0.54 -1.29
CA GLY A 78 0.99 0.92 -1.36
C GLY A 78 -0.25 1.67 -0.84
N PHE A 79 -1.28 0.99 -0.32
CA PHE A 79 -2.49 1.67 0.17
C PHE A 79 -2.20 2.64 1.34
N SER A 80 -1.33 2.28 2.29
CA SER A 80 -0.98 3.17 3.40
C SER A 80 -0.30 4.45 2.92
N PHE A 81 0.49 4.36 1.84
CA PHE A 81 1.09 5.54 1.19
C PHE A 81 0.02 6.42 0.53
N VAL A 82 -0.93 5.83 -0.19
CA VAL A 82 -2.07 6.55 -0.78
C VAL A 82 -2.91 7.24 0.30
N PHE A 83 -3.17 6.55 1.41
CA PHE A 83 -3.93 7.12 2.53
C PHE A 83 -3.20 8.28 3.19
N ALA A 84 -1.87 8.19 3.35
CA ALA A 84 -1.06 9.30 3.86
C ALA A 84 -1.07 10.51 2.92
N ALA A 85 -1.02 10.29 1.59
CA ALA A 85 -1.14 11.36 0.61
C ALA A 85 -2.53 12.02 0.64
N HIS A 86 -3.59 11.21 0.72
CA HIS A 86 -4.95 11.72 0.89
C HIS A 86 -5.08 12.55 2.17
N TRP A 87 -4.61 12.02 3.30
CA TRP A 87 -4.70 12.70 4.59
C TRP A 87 -3.97 14.03 4.59
N LEU A 88 -2.75 14.06 4.03
CA LEU A 88 -1.94 15.27 3.89
C LEU A 88 -2.70 16.36 3.11
N PHE A 89 -3.40 15.97 2.04
CA PHE A 89 -4.07 16.92 1.16
C PHE A 89 -5.45 17.37 1.67
N THR A 90 -6.18 16.52 2.38
CA THR A 90 -7.60 16.78 2.71
C THR A 90 -7.86 17.24 4.14
N SER A 91 -6.86 17.19 5.02
CA SER A 91 -7.03 17.46 6.45
C SER A 91 -6.12 18.56 6.97
N PRO A 92 -6.55 19.30 8.01
CA PRO A 92 -5.66 20.20 8.73
C PRO A 92 -4.53 19.43 9.44
N PRO A 93 -3.46 20.11 9.88
CA PRO A 93 -2.39 19.48 10.64
C PRO A 93 -2.94 18.74 11.89
N PRO A 94 -2.64 17.44 12.07
CA PRO A 94 -3.11 16.67 13.21
C PRO A 94 -2.19 16.81 14.42
N ALA A 95 -2.66 16.36 15.59
CA ALA A 95 -1.80 16.14 16.75
C ALA A 95 -0.96 14.86 16.58
N ASP A 96 0.20 14.78 17.22
CA ASP A 96 1.10 13.61 17.13
C ASP A 96 0.42 12.29 17.51
N ALA A 97 -0.46 12.31 18.52
CA ALA A 97 -1.22 11.14 18.95
C ALA A 97 -2.14 10.59 17.85
N ASP A 98 -2.67 11.46 16.99
CA ASP A 98 -3.49 11.05 15.85
C ASP A 98 -2.63 10.41 14.76
N ILE A 99 -1.39 10.86 14.55
CA ILE A 99 -0.46 10.27 13.56
C ILE A 99 -0.25 8.78 13.82
N ALA A 100 0.07 8.41 15.05
CA ALA A 100 0.27 7.00 15.38
C ALA A 100 -1.00 6.16 15.16
N ARG A 101 -2.16 6.67 15.58
CA ARG A 101 -3.45 5.97 15.45
C ARG A 101 -3.87 5.83 13.98
N VAL A 102 -3.73 6.88 13.19
CA VAL A 102 -4.04 6.89 11.75
C VAL A 102 -3.14 5.91 10.99
N ARG A 103 -1.84 5.89 11.27
CA ARG A 103 -0.92 4.93 10.64
C ARG A 103 -1.27 3.49 10.99
N ALA A 104 -1.63 3.22 12.25
CA ALA A 104 -2.05 1.90 12.68
C ALA A 104 -3.33 1.45 11.94
N ALA A 105 -4.35 2.31 11.88
CA ALA A 105 -5.58 2.03 11.14
C ALA A 105 -5.31 1.81 9.64
N SER A 106 -4.52 2.68 9.01
CA SER A 106 -4.16 2.61 7.58
C SER A 106 -3.53 1.26 7.21
N ARG A 107 -2.57 0.79 8.03
CA ARG A 107 -1.90 -0.49 7.79
C ARG A 107 -2.80 -1.69 8.04
N ALA A 108 -3.70 -1.61 9.03
CA ALA A 108 -4.70 -2.64 9.25
C ALA A 108 -5.62 -2.77 8.03
N VAL A 109 -6.11 -1.64 7.50
CA VAL A 109 -6.90 -1.59 6.26
C VAL A 109 -6.12 -2.19 5.08
N GLN A 110 -4.86 -1.79 4.88
CA GLN A 110 -4.03 -2.30 3.79
C GLN A 110 -3.87 -3.83 3.84
N ARG A 111 -3.67 -4.43 5.02
CA ARG A 111 -3.55 -5.89 5.16
C ARG A 111 -4.83 -6.62 4.77
N VAL A 112 -6.00 -6.04 5.09
CA VAL A 112 -7.29 -6.57 4.60
C VAL A 112 -7.33 -6.54 3.09
N ILE A 113 -7.01 -5.39 2.49
CA ILE A 113 -7.03 -5.21 1.04
C ILE A 113 -6.04 -6.15 0.34
N ARG A 114 -4.86 -6.40 0.91
CA ARG A 114 -3.88 -7.37 0.38
C ARG A 114 -4.47 -8.77 0.27
N LEU A 115 -5.11 -9.28 1.32
CA LEU A 115 -5.70 -10.62 1.27
C LEU A 115 -6.92 -10.69 0.34
N LEU A 116 -7.74 -9.64 0.27
CA LEU A 116 -8.86 -9.58 -0.67
C LEU A 116 -8.37 -9.57 -2.12
N ASN A 117 -7.30 -8.83 -2.40
CA ASN A 117 -6.63 -8.82 -3.71
C ASN A 117 -6.15 -10.23 -4.05
N ASP A 118 -5.34 -10.84 -3.20
CA ASP A 118 -4.80 -12.19 -3.43
C ASP A 118 -5.88 -13.24 -3.67
N LEU A 119 -7.00 -13.18 -2.93
CA LEU A 119 -8.13 -14.08 -3.13
C LEU A 119 -8.77 -13.93 -4.51
N ALA A 120 -8.86 -12.70 -5.02
CA ALA A 120 -9.45 -12.38 -6.31
C ALA A 120 -8.50 -12.64 -7.48
N THR A 121 -7.19 -12.52 -7.26
CA THR A 121 -6.18 -12.52 -8.32
C THR A 121 -5.41 -13.83 -8.44
N TYR A 122 -5.68 -14.80 -7.57
CA TYR A 122 -4.98 -16.10 -7.49
C TYR A 122 -4.68 -16.75 -8.86
N GLU A 123 -5.68 -16.91 -9.72
CA GLU A 123 -5.50 -17.59 -11.01
C GLU A 123 -4.57 -16.81 -11.96
N ARG A 124 -4.60 -15.47 -11.88
CA ARG A 124 -3.68 -14.61 -12.63
C ARG A 124 -2.27 -14.71 -12.06
N ASP A 125 -2.14 -14.63 -10.74
CA ASP A 125 -0.83 -14.62 -10.08
C ASP A 125 -0.10 -15.96 -10.30
N VAL A 126 -0.83 -17.09 -10.26
CA VAL A 126 -0.31 -18.41 -10.67
C VAL A 126 0.22 -18.38 -12.11
N ARG A 127 -0.55 -17.83 -13.05
CA ARG A 127 -0.16 -17.78 -14.47
C ARG A 127 1.07 -16.89 -14.72
N TRP A 128 1.23 -15.83 -13.93
CA TRP A 128 2.32 -14.87 -14.07
C TRP A 128 3.55 -15.24 -13.24
N GLY A 129 3.46 -16.27 -12.40
CA GLY A 129 4.53 -16.65 -11.47
C GLY A 129 4.75 -15.60 -10.38
N ASP A 130 3.69 -14.88 -10.00
CA ASP A 130 3.75 -13.88 -8.93
C ASP A 130 3.47 -14.52 -7.56
N LEU A 131 3.78 -13.79 -6.48
CA LEU A 131 3.46 -14.22 -5.13
C LEU A 131 1.99 -13.97 -4.78
N ASN A 132 1.42 -14.89 -4.03
CA ASN A 132 0.04 -14.83 -3.57
C ASN A 132 -0.09 -15.62 -2.26
N ALA A 133 -0.90 -15.14 -1.31
CA ALA A 133 -1.13 -15.82 -0.03
C ALA A 133 -1.43 -17.33 -0.15
N LEU A 134 -2.21 -17.73 -1.17
CA LEU A 134 -2.61 -19.13 -1.38
C LEU A 134 -1.47 -20.05 -1.87
N LEU A 135 -0.37 -19.47 -2.33
CA LEU A 135 0.83 -20.21 -2.72
C LEU A 135 1.76 -20.50 -1.53
N LEU A 136 1.47 -19.95 -0.35
CA LEU A 136 2.34 -20.00 0.83
C LEU A 136 1.88 -20.99 1.90
N GLY A 137 0.95 -21.90 1.55
CA GLY A 137 0.49 -23.00 2.41
C GLY A 137 -0.96 -22.91 2.89
N PRO A 138 -1.50 -21.75 3.31
CA PRO A 138 -2.89 -21.66 3.75
C PRO A 138 -3.90 -22.01 2.67
N THR A 139 -5.01 -22.59 3.10
CA THR A 139 -6.19 -22.79 2.26
C THR A 139 -6.92 -21.48 2.01
N ARG A 140 -7.74 -21.45 0.94
CA ARG A 140 -8.63 -20.31 0.66
C ARG A 140 -9.51 -19.94 1.85
N LYS A 141 -10.02 -20.94 2.58
CA LYS A 141 -10.84 -20.72 3.77
C LYS A 141 -10.05 -20.01 4.88
N GLU A 142 -8.82 -20.44 5.15
CA GLU A 142 -7.96 -19.82 6.17
C GLU A 142 -7.59 -18.38 5.80
N VAL A 143 -7.30 -18.11 4.52
CA VAL A 143 -7.04 -16.73 4.05
C VAL A 143 -8.28 -15.85 4.20
N SER A 144 -9.46 -16.34 3.80
CA SER A 144 -10.73 -15.60 3.99
C SER A 144 -11.03 -15.32 5.46
N GLN A 145 -10.87 -16.32 6.35
CA GLN A 145 -11.05 -16.13 7.79
C GLN A 145 -10.06 -15.12 8.38
N ARG A 146 -8.81 -15.14 7.90
CA ARG A 146 -7.81 -14.14 8.32
C ARG A 146 -8.17 -12.74 7.85
N ALA A 147 -8.65 -12.60 6.62
CA ALA A 147 -9.12 -11.32 6.08
C ALA A 147 -10.31 -10.77 6.90
N GLU A 148 -11.28 -11.62 7.28
CA GLU A 148 -12.40 -11.24 8.14
C GLU A 148 -11.94 -10.76 9.53
N ALA A 149 -11.01 -11.49 10.16
CA ALA A 149 -10.46 -11.10 11.45
C ALA A 149 -9.73 -9.75 11.39
N LEU A 150 -8.90 -9.54 10.37
CA LEU A 150 -8.23 -8.26 10.14
C LEU A 150 -9.21 -7.14 9.82
N ALA A 151 -10.31 -7.43 9.14
CA ALA A 151 -11.34 -6.44 8.85
C ALA A 151 -12.08 -6.01 10.13
N ALA A 152 -12.29 -6.91 11.09
CA ALA A 152 -12.82 -6.55 12.40
C ALA A 152 -11.83 -5.65 13.16
N GLU A 153 -10.55 -6.04 13.25
CA GLU A 153 -9.49 -5.23 13.88
C GLU A 153 -9.37 -3.84 13.23
N ALA A 154 -9.37 -3.77 11.90
CA ALA A 154 -9.29 -2.52 11.15
C ALA A 154 -10.50 -1.62 11.43
N ARG A 155 -11.71 -2.17 11.48
CA ARG A 155 -12.94 -1.40 11.80
C ARG A 155 -12.89 -0.81 13.20
N ASP A 156 -12.37 -1.53 14.19
CA ASP A 156 -12.24 -1.01 15.55
C ASP A 156 -11.23 0.15 15.61
N LEU A 157 -10.08 0.01 14.93
CA LEU A 157 -9.09 1.09 14.82
C LEU A 157 -9.65 2.31 14.10
N VAL A 158 -10.37 2.11 12.99
CA VAL A 158 -11.00 3.20 12.22
C VAL A 158 -12.10 3.88 13.04
N ARG A 159 -12.90 3.12 13.81
CA ARG A 159 -13.94 3.69 14.68
C ARG A 159 -13.35 4.60 15.74
N ALA A 160 -12.21 4.24 16.32
CA ALA A 160 -11.51 5.06 17.31
C ALA A 160 -11.00 6.41 16.74
N LEU A 161 -10.92 6.56 15.42
CA LEU A 161 -10.56 7.82 14.76
C LEU A 161 -11.74 8.75 14.52
N ARG A 162 -13.00 8.30 14.70
CA ARG A 162 -14.17 9.10 14.29
C ARG A 162 -14.30 10.43 15.04
N ASP A 163 -13.83 10.49 16.27
CA ASP A 163 -13.93 11.71 17.08
C ASP A 163 -12.85 12.74 16.71
N SER A 164 -11.63 12.32 16.37
CA SER A 164 -10.53 13.24 16.04
C SER A 164 -10.31 13.45 14.54
N GLN A 165 -10.62 12.47 13.70
CA GLN A 165 -10.37 12.45 12.27
C GLN A 165 -11.58 11.88 11.48
N PRO A 166 -12.79 12.45 11.60
CA PRO A 166 -14.03 11.85 11.06
C PRO A 166 -14.01 11.67 9.54
N ALA A 167 -13.47 12.63 8.79
CA ALA A 167 -13.40 12.56 7.33
C ALA A 167 -12.48 11.41 6.87
N LEU A 168 -11.32 11.26 7.52
CA LEU A 168 -10.38 10.19 7.21
C LEU A 168 -10.91 8.82 7.63
N ALA A 169 -11.56 8.73 8.80
CA ALA A 169 -12.20 7.49 9.25
C ALA A 169 -13.23 7.00 8.22
N ASN A 170 -14.10 7.90 7.73
CA ASN A 170 -15.07 7.59 6.69
C ASN A 170 -14.39 7.20 5.37
N TYR A 171 -13.28 7.85 5.01
CA TYR A 171 -12.52 7.49 3.81
C TYR A 171 -11.92 6.08 3.90
N LEU A 172 -11.29 5.73 5.02
CA LEU A 172 -10.70 4.40 5.24
C LEU A 172 -11.76 3.29 5.23
N GLU A 173 -12.91 3.52 5.87
CA GLU A 173 -14.03 2.58 5.87
C GLU A 173 -14.57 2.36 4.45
N ARG A 174 -14.72 3.43 3.65
CA ARG A 174 -15.10 3.33 2.24
C ARG A 174 -14.09 2.58 1.40
N GLN A 175 -12.78 2.73 1.65
CA GLN A 175 -11.75 1.99 0.93
C GLN A 175 -11.82 0.49 1.23
N MET A 176 -12.07 0.11 2.48
CA MET A 176 -12.34 -1.28 2.84
C MET A 176 -13.58 -1.83 2.14
N ASP A 177 -14.71 -1.12 2.25
CA ASP A 177 -15.99 -1.59 1.69
C ASP A 177 -15.96 -1.63 0.16
N PHE A 178 -15.30 -0.66 -0.48
CA PHE A 178 -15.03 -0.69 -1.91
C PHE A 178 -14.25 -1.94 -2.26
N CYS A 179 -13.13 -2.24 -1.59
CA CYS A 179 -12.35 -3.44 -1.90
C CYS A 179 -13.14 -4.74 -1.64
N VAL A 180 -13.96 -4.81 -0.58
CA VAL A 180 -14.82 -5.98 -0.30
C VAL A 180 -15.87 -6.17 -1.40
N GLY A 181 -16.60 -5.11 -1.77
CA GLY A 181 -17.63 -5.18 -2.81
C GLY A 181 -17.05 -5.35 -4.22
N PHE A 182 -15.88 -4.77 -4.48
CA PHE A 182 -15.23 -4.78 -5.78
C PHE A 182 -14.53 -6.12 -6.06
N TYR A 183 -13.75 -6.68 -5.12
CA TYR A 183 -13.13 -8.01 -5.31
C TYR A 183 -14.15 -9.16 -5.22
N GLY A 184 -15.34 -8.91 -4.68
CA GLY A 184 -16.47 -9.83 -4.77
C GLY A 184 -17.14 -9.86 -6.15
N VAL A 185 -16.84 -8.90 -7.05
CA VAL A 185 -17.56 -8.70 -8.33
C VAL A 185 -16.63 -8.60 -9.57
N THR A 186 -15.43 -8.01 -9.48
CA THR A 186 -14.50 -7.80 -10.62
C THR A 186 -13.02 -7.68 -10.22
N ASP A 187 -12.11 -8.15 -11.09
CA ASP A 187 -10.65 -7.99 -10.97
C ASP A 187 -10.18 -6.57 -11.37
N TYR A 188 -9.25 -5.98 -10.60
CA TYR A 188 -8.73 -4.60 -10.73
C TYR A 188 -8.11 -4.32 -12.11
N TRP A 189 -7.64 -5.37 -12.81
CA TRP A 189 -6.93 -5.25 -14.08
C TRP A 189 -7.73 -5.67 -15.32
N GLY A 190 -9.01 -6.01 -15.15
CA GLY A 190 -9.88 -6.48 -16.22
C GLY A 190 -9.68 -7.96 -16.55
N ALA A 191 -10.78 -8.67 -16.78
CA ALA A 191 -10.74 -10.01 -17.34
C ALA A 191 -10.46 -9.90 -18.84
N TRP A 192 -9.38 -10.55 -19.30
CA TRP A 192 -9.15 -10.86 -20.71
C TRP A 192 -9.06 -12.38 -20.87
#